data_AF-A0A7Y2L834-F1
#
_entry.id   AF-A0A7Y2L834-F1
#
_cell.length_a   1.000
_cell.length_b   1.000
_cell.length_c   1.000
_cell.angle_alpha   90.00
_cell.angle_beta   90.00
_cell.angle_gamma   90.00
#
_symmetry.space_group_name_H-M   'P 1'
#
loop_
_entity.id
_entity.type
_entity.pdbx_description
1 polymer ?
#
loop_
_entity_poly.entity_id
_entity_poly.type
_entity_poly.pdbx_seq_one_letter_code
_entity_poly.pdbx_strand_id
1 'polypeptide(L)'
;MTIDINLVKKYLRIDDGYTDEDDLIQLMVNNAITYIENAGVIIDETNTKQVQLAQLLVLVLVSDWYENRTLTTDTTSNRTSEKVRDIVQSILFQLKY
;
A
#
# COMPACT_ATOMS: atom_id res chain seq x y z
N MET A 1 -6.59 -9.11 -9.28
CA MET A 1 -7.03 -7.72 -9.53
C MET A 1 -5.85 -6.93 -10.06
N THR A 2 -6.07 -6.02 -11.02
CA THR A 2 -5.01 -5.15 -11.55
C THR A 2 -5.38 -3.68 -11.29
N ILE A 3 -4.42 -2.88 -10.85
CA ILE A 3 -4.58 -1.45 -10.62
C ILE A 3 -3.65 -0.69 -11.56
N ASP A 4 -4.21 0.30 -12.26
CA ASP A 4 -3.44 1.18 -13.15
C ASP A 4 -2.49 2.07 -12.35
N ILE A 5 -1.20 2.02 -12.69
CA ILE A 5 -0.17 2.83 -12.04
C ILE A 5 -0.43 4.33 -12.17
N ASN A 6 -1.03 4.80 -13.26
CA ASN A 6 -1.34 6.22 -13.43
C ASN A 6 -2.38 6.70 -12.42
N LEU A 7 -3.36 5.85 -12.07
CA LEU A 7 -4.29 6.15 -11.00
C LEU A 7 -3.58 6.28 -9.65
N VAL A 8 -2.62 5.39 -9.38
CA VAL A 8 -1.83 5.41 -8.14
C VAL A 8 -1.00 6.69 -8.07
N LYS A 9 -0.28 7.04 -9.14
CA LYS A 9 0.50 8.28 -9.24
C LYS A 9 -0.38 9.51 -9.02
N LYS A 10 -1.56 9.54 -9.66
CA LYS A 10 -2.55 10.60 -9.46
C LYS A 10 -3.01 10.71 -8.00
N TYR A 11 -3.21 9.57 -7.33
CA TYR A 11 -3.56 9.53 -5.91
C TYR A 11 -2.43 10.08 -5.02
N LEU A 12 -1.17 9.70 -5.33
CA LEU A 12 0.05 10.18 -4.66
C LEU A 12 0.45 11.61 -5.04
N ARG A 13 -0.27 12.24 -6.00
CA ARG A 13 0.04 13.57 -6.56
C ARG A 13 1.42 13.65 -7.22
N ILE A 14 1.84 12.55 -7.84
CA ILE A 14 3.06 12.46 -8.66
C ILE A 14 2.73 12.91 -10.09
N ASP A 15 3.65 13.62 -10.74
CA ASP A 15 3.50 14.04 -12.13
C ASP A 15 3.44 12.81 -13.07
N ASP A 16 2.52 12.82 -14.04
CA ASP A 16 2.36 11.76 -15.02
C ASP A 16 3.67 11.51 -15.79
N GLY A 17 4.47 12.55 -16.04
CA GLY A 17 5.76 12.46 -16.75
C GLY A 17 6.94 11.95 -15.92
N TYR A 18 6.80 11.86 -14.59
CA TYR A 18 7.85 11.37 -13.70
C TYR A 18 7.79 9.84 -13.60
N THR A 19 8.80 9.12 -14.10
CA THR A 19 8.76 7.65 -14.24
C THR A 19 9.84 6.91 -13.43
N ASP A 20 10.76 7.63 -12.80
CA ASP A 20 11.92 7.06 -12.09
C ASP A 20 11.53 6.11 -10.94
N GLU A 21 10.32 6.27 -10.40
CA GLU A 21 9.80 5.47 -9.29
C GLU A 21 8.67 4.50 -9.68
N ASP A 22 8.35 4.39 -10.98
CA ASP A 22 7.23 3.56 -11.44
C ASP A 22 7.38 2.09 -11.02
N ASP A 23 8.57 1.51 -11.16
CA ASP A 23 8.87 0.12 -10.76
C ASP A 23 8.61 -0.13 -9.27
N LEU A 24 8.97 0.85 -8.45
CA LEU A 24 8.81 0.80 -7.02
C LEU A 24 7.34 0.98 -6.62
N ILE A 25 6.63 1.92 -7.23
CA ILE A 25 5.19 2.12 -7.00
C ILE A 25 4.45 0.83 -7.40
N GLN A 26 4.82 0.21 -8.51
CA GLN A 26 4.25 -1.07 -8.94
C GLN A 26 4.53 -2.19 -7.94
N LEU A 27 5.74 -2.25 -7.37
CA LEU A 27 6.06 -3.19 -6.30
C LEU A 27 5.17 -2.98 -5.06
N MET A 28 4.95 -1.73 -4.65
CA MET A 28 4.06 -1.41 -3.53
C MET A 28 2.62 -1.83 -3.80
N VAL A 29 2.10 -1.58 -5.02
CA VAL A 29 0.76 -2.01 -5.43
C VAL A 29 0.62 -3.53 -5.31
N ASN A 30 1.58 -4.28 -5.84
CA ASN A 30 1.56 -5.75 -5.79
C ASN A 30 1.58 -6.25 -4.34
N ASN A 31 2.46 -5.67 -3.50
CA ASN A 31 2.57 -6.04 -2.10
C ASN A 31 1.30 -5.67 -1.30
N ALA A 32 0.62 -4.58 -1.64
CA ALA A 32 -0.63 -4.18 -0.99
C ALA A 32 -1.75 -5.17 -1.28
N ILE A 33 -1.84 -5.66 -2.51
CA ILE A 33 -2.79 -6.71 -2.89
C ILE A 33 -2.51 -7.99 -2.08
N THR A 34 -1.26 -8.45 -2.07
CA THR A 34 -0.85 -9.64 -1.29
C THR A 34 -1.11 -9.46 0.21
N TYR A 35 -0.87 -8.27 0.76
CA TYR A 35 -1.14 -7.96 2.16
C TYR A 35 -2.63 -8.11 2.52
N ILE A 36 -3.53 -7.67 1.62
CA ILE A 36 -4.98 -7.82 1.77
C ILE A 36 -5.38 -9.31 1.70
N GLU A 37 -4.83 -10.04 0.73
CA GLU A 37 -5.10 -11.48 0.54
C GLU A 37 -4.61 -12.30 1.74
N ASN A 38 -3.41 -12.03 2.24
CA ASN A 38 -2.83 -12.69 3.42
C ASN A 38 -3.58 -12.35 4.72
N ALA A 39 -4.30 -11.23 4.76
CA ALA A 39 -5.22 -10.91 5.86
C ALA A 39 -6.52 -11.73 5.80
N GLY A 40 -6.68 -12.62 4.80
CA GLY A 40 -7.84 -13.49 4.62
C GLY A 40 -8.99 -12.84 3.83
N VAL A 41 -8.75 -11.69 3.19
CA VAL A 41 -9.77 -11.01 2.38
C VAL A 41 -9.80 -11.62 0.99
N ILE A 42 -10.87 -12.35 0.68
CA ILE A 42 -11.14 -12.88 -0.66
C ILE A 42 -11.92 -11.82 -1.45
N ILE A 43 -11.30 -11.29 -2.50
CA ILE A 43 -11.93 -10.31 -3.39
C ILE A 43 -12.63 -11.07 -4.52
N ASP A 44 -13.96 -11.00 -4.58
CA ASP A 44 -14.72 -11.45 -5.74
C ASP A 44 -14.56 -10.45 -6.89
N GLU A 45 -13.75 -10.80 -7.88
CA GLU A 45 -13.47 -9.95 -9.04
C GLU A 45 -14.72 -9.70 -9.92
N THR A 46 -15.78 -10.51 -9.78
CA THR A 46 -17.05 -10.28 -10.49
C THR A 46 -17.93 -9.26 -9.78
N ASN A 47 -17.66 -8.99 -8.49
CA ASN A 47 -18.40 -8.03 -7.70
C ASN A 47 -17.73 -6.65 -7.76
N THR A 48 -18.27 -5.78 -8.61
CA THR A 48 -17.75 -4.42 -8.84
C THR A 48 -17.58 -3.60 -7.55
N LYS A 49 -18.45 -3.78 -6.55
CA LYS A 49 -18.32 -3.06 -5.27
C LYS A 49 -17.13 -3.54 -4.46
N GLN A 50 -16.87 -4.85 -4.43
CA GLN A 50 -15.71 -5.40 -3.73
C GLN A 50 -14.41 -4.97 -4.42
N VAL A 51 -14.39 -5.01 -5.76
CA VAL A 51 -13.23 -4.53 -6.54
C VAL A 51 -12.95 -3.06 -6.25
N GLN A 52 -13.97 -2.19 -6.22
CA GLN A 52 -13.82 -0.77 -5.90
C GLN A 52 -13.28 -0.53 -4.47
N LEU A 53 -13.77 -1.28 -3.49
CA LEU A 53 -13.28 -1.18 -2.10
C LEU A 53 -11.85 -1.69 -1.95
N ALA A 54 -11.52 -2.81 -2.60
CA ALA A 54 -10.17 -3.35 -2.61
C ALA A 54 -9.19 -2.38 -3.28
N GLN A 55 -9.57 -1.78 -4.40
CA GLN A 55 -8.80 -0.75 -5.09
C GLN A 55 -8.53 0.45 -4.17
N LEU A 56 -9.56 0.96 -3.48
CA LEU A 56 -9.39 2.06 -2.52
C LEU A 56 -8.43 1.67 -1.38
N LEU A 57 -8.56 0.45 -0.85
CA LEU A 57 -7.68 -0.04 0.21
C LEU A 57 -6.23 -0.12 -0.24
N VAL A 58 -5.97 -0.60 -1.46
CA VAL A 58 -4.62 -0.60 -2.04
C VAL A 58 -4.08 0.82 -2.16
N LEU A 59 -4.87 1.79 -2.65
CA LEU A 59 -4.44 3.19 -2.74
C LEU A 59 -4.05 3.77 -1.38
N VAL A 60 -4.83 3.48 -0.34
CA VAL A 60 -4.53 3.92 1.04
C VAL A 60 -3.23 3.30 1.55
N LEU A 61 -3.04 1.99 1.37
CA LEU A 61 -1.82 1.29 1.81
C LEU A 61 -0.58 1.81 1.08
N VAL A 62 -0.65 1.95 -0.25
CA VAL A 62 0.47 2.46 -1.06
C VAL A 62 0.81 3.89 -0.67
N SER A 63 -0.18 4.76 -0.41
CA SER A 63 0.06 6.12 0.08
C SER A 63 0.78 6.14 1.42
N ASP A 64 0.32 5.32 2.37
CA ASP A 64 0.96 5.23 3.69
C ASP A 64 2.39 4.70 3.58
N TRP A 65 2.62 3.67 2.75
CA TRP A 65 3.95 3.11 2.54
C TRP A 65 4.88 4.04 1.76
N TYR A 66 4.35 4.83 0.83
CA TYR A 66 5.11 5.75 0.00
C TYR A 66 5.50 7.03 0.75
N GLU A 67 4.61 7.57 1.59
CA GLU A 67 4.89 8.75 2.41
C GLU A 67 5.82 8.42 3.60
N ASN A 68 5.64 7.24 4.22
CA ASN A 68 6.40 6.85 5.42
C ASN A 68 7.64 5.99 5.11
N ARG A 69 8.21 6.11 3.90
CA ARG A 69 9.44 5.37 3.50
C ARG A 69 10.66 5.76 4.31
N THR A 70 10.67 6.98 4.84
CA THR A 70 11.73 7.44 5.73
C THR A 70 11.33 7.11 7.15
N LEU A 71 12.10 6.22 7.80
CA LEU A 71 12.10 6.08 9.25
C LEU A 71 12.70 7.37 9.83
N THR A 72 11.95 8.46 9.79
CA THR A 72 12.32 9.68 10.50
C THR A 72 12.22 9.36 11.98
N THR A 73 13.37 9.03 12.57
CA THR A 73 13.57 8.84 14.01
C THR A 73 13.53 10.19 14.72
N ASP A 74 12.60 11.07 14.35
CA ASP A 74 12.43 12.33 15.04
C ASP A 74 11.79 12.00 16.39
N THR A 75 12.63 11.94 17.43
CA THR A 75 12.29 11.59 18.81
C THR A 75 11.22 12.49 19.44
N THR A 76 10.76 13.51 18.71
CA THR A 76 9.66 14.41 19.07
C THR A 76 8.29 13.92 18.62
N SER A 77 8.20 13.05 17.61
CA SER A 77 6.94 12.53 17.06
C SER A 77 6.87 11.00 17.18
N ASN A 78 6.65 10.53 18.41
CA ASN A 78 6.54 9.10 18.77
C ASN A 78 5.48 8.27 17.98
N ARG A 79 4.72 8.89 17.07
CA ARG A 79 3.56 8.30 16.39
C ARG A 79 3.89 7.63 15.05
N THR A 80 4.90 8.10 14.31
CA THR A 80 5.29 7.51 13.01
C THR A 80 5.98 6.16 13.22
N SER A 81 6.79 6.04 14.27
CA SER A 81 7.43 4.77 14.66
C SER A 81 6.42 3.69 15.07
N GLU A 82 5.30 4.05 15.70
CA GLU A 82 4.29 3.10 16.16
C GLU A 82 3.55 2.46 14.98
N LYS A 83 3.08 3.27 14.01
CA LYS A 83 2.37 2.76 12.82
C LYS A 83 3.23 1.83 11.97
N VAL A 84 4.48 2.23 11.69
CA VAL A 84 5.42 1.38 10.94
C VAL A 84 5.66 0.06 11.68
N ARG A 85 5.77 0.11 13.02
CA ARG A 85 5.94 -1.10 13.84
C ARG A 85 4.73 -2.03 13.75
N ASP A 86 3.51 -1.49 13.78
CA ASP A 86 2.28 -2.28 13.68
C ASP A 86 2.16 -2.96 12.30
N ILE A 87 2.47 -2.23 11.23
CA ILE A 87 2.49 -2.78 9.86
C ILE A 87 3.55 -3.89 9.75
N VAL A 88 4.77 -3.66 10.26
CA VAL A 88 5.84 -4.67 10.26
C VAL A 88 5.44 -5.91 11.05
N GLN A 89 4.83 -5.76 12.24
CA GLN A 89 4.34 -6.90 13.02
C GLN A 89 3.23 -7.67 12.29
N SER A 90 2.31 -6.97 11.65
CA SER A 90 1.24 -7.56 10.84
C SER A 90 1.81 -8.37 9.67
N ILE A 91 2.74 -7.79 8.91
CA ILE A 91 3.42 -8.48 7.79
C ILE A 91 4.20 -9.70 8.31
N LEU A 92 4.95 -9.57 9.40
CA LEU A 92 5.69 -10.69 10.00
C LEU A 92 4.76 -11.81 10.48
N PHE A 93 3.56 -11.47 10.96
CA PHE A 93 2.56 -12.46 11.32
C PHE A 93 2.03 -13.16 10.08
N GLN A 94 1.63 -12.42 9.05
CA GLN A 94 1.16 -12.97 7.78
C GLN A 94 2.19 -13.88 7.09
N LEU A 95 3.48 -13.55 7.15
CA LEU A 95 4.55 -14.38 6.58
C LEU A 95 4.78 -15.72 7.31
N LYS A 96 4.28 -15.88 8.53
CA LYS A 96 4.45 -17.12 9.33
C LYS A 96 3.37 -18.17 9.05
N TYR A 97 2.24 -17.77 8.47
CA TYR A 97 1.09 -18.62 8.17
C TYR A 97 0.97 -18.84 6.66
#